data_AF-A0A1J5MZI4-F1
#
_entry.id   AF-A0A1J5MZI4-F1
#
_cell.length_a   1.000
_cell.length_b   1.000
_cell.length_c   1.000
_cell.angle_alpha   90.00
_cell.angle_beta   90.00
_cell.angle_gamma   90.00
#
_symmetry.space_group_name_H-M   'P 1'
#
loop_
_entity.id
_entity.type
_entity.pdbx_description
1 polymer ?
#
loop_
_entity_poly.entity_id
_entity_poly.type
_entity_poly.pdbx_seq_one_letter_code
_entity_poly.pdbx_strand_id
1 'polypeptide(L)'
;MKKTTTLAVALALTLLFSGLSFAMDMNHGDMNHGDMKAGDMSAPESMKAMQGNLDMMKMDVAAMKDPAARQEAMKAMNGHMADMHHGMAGMEAHAKKSGDHKMEASMKQMNKDMMTTMKGMGMMKKDADKGMSMMNEGLDKMEKTMMQMKGMM
;
A
#
# COMPACT_ATOMS: atom_id res chain seq x y z
N MET A 1 -57.04 3.38 -20.72
CA MET A 1 -56.18 2.51 -19.87
C MET A 1 -55.45 1.52 -20.77
N LYS A 2 -54.17 1.20 -20.70
CA LYS A 2 -52.95 1.74 -20.07
C LYS A 2 -51.83 1.21 -20.98
N LYS A 3 -50.96 2.09 -21.50
CA LYS A 3 -49.81 1.74 -22.35
C LYS A 3 -48.64 1.35 -21.45
N THR A 4 -48.37 0.06 -21.26
CA THR A 4 -47.18 -0.41 -20.54
C THR A 4 -46.76 -1.80 -21.03
N THR A 5 -46.20 -1.90 -22.25
CA THR A 5 -45.59 -3.16 -22.70
C THR A 5 -44.49 -2.93 -23.72
N THR A 6 -43.56 -2.00 -23.48
CA THR A 6 -42.39 -1.82 -24.38
C THR A 6 -41.20 -1.14 -23.69
N LEU A 7 -40.81 -1.58 -22.49
CA LEU A 7 -39.62 -1.00 -21.83
C LEU A 7 -38.71 -1.98 -21.08
N ALA A 8 -38.92 -3.30 -21.23
CA ALA A 8 -38.16 -4.31 -20.48
C ALA A 8 -37.06 -5.03 -21.29
N VAL A 9 -36.91 -4.76 -22.59
CA VAL A 9 -35.97 -5.53 -23.46
C VAL A 9 -34.74 -4.73 -23.88
N ALA A 10 -34.72 -3.41 -23.71
CA ALA A 10 -33.57 -2.58 -24.12
C ALA A 10 -32.41 -2.53 -23.09
N LEU A 11 -32.60 -3.06 -21.88
CA LEU A 11 -31.59 -2.98 -20.80
C LEU A 11 -30.67 -4.20 -20.70
N ALA A 12 -30.88 -5.22 -21.54
CA ALA A 12 -30.11 -6.47 -21.49
C ALA A 12 -28.92 -6.54 -22.48
N LEU A 13 -28.74 -5.53 -23.34
CA LEU A 13 -27.74 -5.57 -24.43
C LEU A 13 -26.53 -4.64 -24.25
N THR A 14 -26.50 -3.80 -23.22
CA THR A 14 -25.31 -2.97 -22.88
C THR A 14 -24.38 -3.63 -21.86
N LEU A 15 -24.70 -4.81 -21.33
CA LEU A 15 -23.86 -5.52 -20.36
C LEU A 15 -22.77 -6.42 -20.99
N LEU A 16 -22.63 -6.46 -22.32
CA LEU A 16 -21.74 -7.40 -23.00
C LEU A 16 -20.44 -6.81 -23.59
N PHE A 17 -20.14 -5.52 -23.40
CA PHE A 17 -18.90 -4.92 -23.89
C PHE A 17 -18.25 -3.99 -22.87
N SER A 18 -17.60 -4.53 -21.85
CA SER A 18 -16.52 -3.84 -21.08
C SER A 18 -15.64 -4.74 -20.20
N GLY A 19 -15.87 -6.06 -20.16
CA GLY A 19 -15.11 -6.95 -19.26
C GLY A 19 -13.82 -7.57 -19.83
N LEU A 20 -13.45 -7.31 -21.08
CA LEU A 20 -12.29 -7.93 -21.74
C LEU A 20 -11.09 -6.96 -21.85
N SER A 21 -10.64 -6.33 -20.76
CA SER A 21 -9.38 -5.54 -20.79
C SER A 21 -8.74 -5.25 -19.42
N PHE A 22 -8.81 -6.15 -18.43
CA PHE A 22 -7.85 -6.12 -17.29
C PHE A 22 -7.45 -7.54 -16.91
N ALA A 23 -7.05 -8.33 -17.91
CA ALA A 23 -6.27 -9.56 -17.75
C ALA A 23 -4.86 -9.40 -18.33
N MET A 24 -4.38 -8.15 -18.45
CA MET A 24 -2.96 -7.88 -18.59
C MET A 24 -2.34 -7.96 -17.20
N ASP A 25 -1.71 -9.09 -16.92
CA ASP A 25 -0.51 -9.15 -16.08
C ASP A 25 -0.70 -8.73 -14.61
N MET A 26 -1.79 -9.17 -13.99
CA MET A 26 -1.75 -9.48 -12.56
C MET A 26 -1.24 -10.90 -12.38
N ASN A 27 0.00 -11.14 -12.81
CA ASN A 27 0.86 -12.12 -12.18
C ASN A 27 1.19 -11.57 -10.78
N HIS A 28 0.17 -11.42 -9.94
CA HIS A 28 0.32 -11.30 -8.50
C HIS A 28 0.88 -12.63 -8.09
N GLY A 29 2.22 -12.68 -8.09
CA GLY A 29 2.98 -13.83 -7.65
C GLY A 29 2.33 -14.34 -6.38
N ASP A 30 2.00 -15.61 -6.44
CA ASP A 30 1.72 -16.52 -5.34
C ASP A 30 2.94 -16.53 -4.39
N MET A 31 3.22 -15.37 -3.80
CA MET A 31 4.13 -15.24 -2.68
C MET A 31 3.33 -15.75 -1.50
N ASN A 32 3.49 -17.04 -1.29
CA ASN A 32 3.11 -17.75 -0.09
C ASN A 32 3.76 -17.03 1.11
N HIS A 33 3.09 -15.98 1.61
CA HIS A 33 3.57 -15.00 2.60
C HIS A 33 3.63 -15.58 4.04
N GLY A 34 3.51 -16.90 4.20
CA GLY A 34 3.43 -17.57 5.50
C GLY A 34 4.77 -17.93 6.14
N ASP A 35 5.84 -18.11 5.37
CA ASP A 35 7.06 -18.80 5.85
C ASP A 35 8.38 -18.00 5.73
N MET A 36 8.38 -16.78 5.19
CA MET A 36 9.63 -16.00 5.13
C MET A 36 9.88 -15.25 6.44
N LYS A 37 10.91 -15.66 7.19
CA LYS A 37 11.35 -14.91 8.37
C LYS A 37 11.91 -13.56 7.93
N ALA A 38 11.63 -12.53 8.71
CA ALA A 38 11.96 -11.12 8.44
C ALA A 38 13.46 -10.78 8.22
N GLY A 39 14.36 -11.78 8.27
CA GLY A 39 15.80 -11.64 8.02
C GLY A 39 16.35 -12.48 6.86
N ASP A 40 15.50 -13.28 6.19
CA ASP A 40 15.95 -14.17 5.11
C ASP A 40 15.92 -13.49 3.73
N MET A 41 15.28 -12.32 3.61
CA MET A 41 15.22 -11.55 2.37
C MET A 41 16.54 -10.84 2.07
N SER A 42 16.95 -10.85 0.81
CA SER A 42 18.07 -10.02 0.35
C SER A 42 17.68 -8.54 0.32
N ALA A 43 18.67 -7.63 0.39
CA ALA A 43 18.41 -6.18 0.33
C ALA A 43 17.61 -5.75 -0.93
N PRO A 44 17.89 -6.26 -2.15
CA PRO A 44 17.07 -5.94 -3.32
C PRO A 44 15.61 -6.41 -3.19
N GLU A 45 15.38 -7.60 -2.64
CA GLU A 45 14.02 -8.11 -2.41
C GLU A 45 13.29 -7.29 -1.34
N SER A 46 13.99 -6.95 -0.26
CA SER A 46 13.49 -6.06 0.79
C SER A 46 13.11 -4.69 0.24
N MET A 47 13.96 -4.09 -0.60
CA MET A 47 13.65 -2.80 -1.22
C MET A 47 12.42 -2.91 -2.15
N LYS A 48 12.34 -3.99 -2.94
CA LYS A 48 11.20 -4.22 -3.84
C LYS A 48 9.90 -4.41 -3.05
N ALA A 49 9.93 -5.18 -1.97
CA ALA A 49 8.77 -5.39 -1.09
C ALA A 49 8.34 -4.08 -0.40
N MET A 50 9.30 -3.30 0.11
CA MET A 50 9.01 -1.99 0.69
C MET A 50 8.36 -1.04 -0.33
N GLN A 51 8.88 -1.02 -1.56
CA GLN A 51 8.33 -0.17 -2.61
C GLN A 51 6.93 -0.60 -3.03
N GLY A 52 6.73 -1.88 -3.31
CA GLY A 52 5.41 -2.39 -3.71
C GLY A 52 4.37 -2.11 -2.64
N ASN A 53 4.69 -2.32 -1.37
CA ASN A 53 3.75 -2.00 -0.28
C ASN A 53 3.49 -0.50 -0.12
N LEU A 54 4.50 0.35 -0.33
CA LEU A 54 4.29 1.80 -0.32
C LEU A 54 3.33 2.25 -1.43
N ASP A 55 3.47 1.70 -2.62
CA ASP A 55 2.59 1.99 -3.75
C ASP A 55 1.15 1.52 -3.44
N MET A 56 0.99 0.32 -2.86
CA MET A 56 -0.33 -0.19 -2.43
C MET A 56 -0.95 0.68 -1.33
N MET A 57 -0.18 1.10 -0.31
CA MET A 57 -0.68 1.99 0.73
C MET A 57 -1.17 3.34 0.19
N LYS A 58 -0.52 3.88 -0.86
CA LYS A 58 -0.99 5.09 -1.53
C LYS A 58 -2.33 4.86 -2.23
N MET A 59 -2.51 3.70 -2.85
CA MET A 59 -3.80 3.31 -3.45
C MET A 59 -4.88 3.16 -2.37
N ASP A 60 -4.58 2.56 -1.22
CA ASP A 60 -5.51 2.45 -0.10
C ASP A 60 -5.94 3.83 0.41
N VAL A 61 -4.99 4.74 0.62
CA VAL A 61 -5.32 6.12 1.03
C VAL A 61 -6.20 6.80 -0.02
N ALA A 62 -5.95 6.59 -1.32
CA ALA A 62 -6.85 7.11 -2.34
C ALA A 62 -8.26 6.52 -2.22
N ALA A 63 -8.39 5.21 -1.96
CA ALA A 63 -9.67 4.53 -1.74
C ALA A 63 -10.39 5.01 -0.46
N MET A 64 -9.67 5.40 0.59
CA MET A 64 -10.24 5.92 1.84
C MET A 64 -11.02 7.23 1.68
N LYS A 65 -10.86 7.93 0.56
CA LYS A 65 -11.66 9.12 0.21
C LYS A 65 -13.14 8.76 0.05
N ASP A 66 -13.44 7.55 -0.42
CA ASP A 66 -14.81 7.03 -0.44
C ASP A 66 -15.18 6.48 0.95
N PRO A 67 -16.20 7.05 1.62
CA PRO A 67 -16.67 6.53 2.90
C PRO A 67 -17.08 5.04 2.87
N ALA A 68 -17.58 4.54 1.74
CA ALA A 68 -18.01 3.14 1.61
C ALA A 68 -16.82 2.17 1.56
N ALA A 69 -15.72 2.56 0.91
CA ALA A 69 -14.51 1.74 0.78
C ALA A 69 -13.53 1.91 1.96
N ARG A 70 -13.68 2.98 2.75
CA ARG A 70 -12.71 3.39 3.78
C ARG A 70 -12.32 2.31 4.77
N GLN A 71 -13.29 1.52 5.26
CA GLN A 71 -12.98 0.49 6.26
C GLN A 71 -12.14 -0.64 5.68
N GLU A 72 -12.46 -1.08 4.46
CA GLU A 72 -11.70 -2.11 3.75
C GLU A 72 -10.31 -1.61 3.39
N ALA A 73 -10.21 -0.38 2.86
CA ALA A 73 -8.94 0.26 2.56
C ALA A 73 -8.05 0.42 3.81
N MET A 74 -8.60 0.78 4.98
CA MET A 74 -7.83 0.83 6.22
C MET A 74 -7.32 -0.55 6.66
N LYS A 75 -8.08 -1.62 6.39
CA LYS A 75 -7.66 -2.99 6.69
C LYS A 75 -6.54 -3.43 5.74
N ALA A 76 -6.68 -3.16 4.44
CA ALA A 76 -5.64 -3.43 3.45
C ALA A 76 -4.35 -2.67 3.77
N MET A 77 -4.47 -1.39 4.10
CA MET A 77 -3.33 -0.54 4.47
C MET A 77 -2.56 -1.09 5.68
N ASN A 78 -3.25 -1.63 6.70
CA ASN A 78 -2.58 -2.29 7.83
C ASN A 78 -1.78 -3.52 7.39
N GLY A 79 -2.30 -4.31 6.44
CA GLY A 79 -1.58 -5.44 5.88
C GLY A 79 -0.31 -4.99 5.16
N HIS A 80 -0.44 -4.01 4.26
CA HIS A 80 0.71 -3.46 3.54
C HIS A 80 1.75 -2.80 4.45
N MET A 81 1.33 -2.16 5.56
CA MET A 81 2.28 -1.66 6.57
C MET A 81 3.04 -2.78 7.26
N ALA A 82 2.37 -3.90 7.60
CA ALA A 82 3.04 -5.04 8.20
C ALA A 82 4.07 -5.65 7.23
N ASP A 83 3.69 -5.85 5.97
CA ASP A 83 4.60 -6.37 4.93
C ASP A 83 5.76 -5.41 4.65
N MET A 84 5.50 -4.10 4.66
CA MET A 84 6.54 -3.09 4.57
C MET A 84 7.52 -3.19 5.75
N HIS A 85 7.02 -3.39 6.97
CA HIS A 85 7.85 -3.57 8.15
C HIS A 85 8.73 -4.83 8.05
N HIS A 86 8.23 -5.91 7.43
CA HIS A 86 9.06 -7.09 7.10
C HIS A 86 10.17 -6.76 6.10
N GLY A 87 9.87 -6.00 5.05
CA GLY A 87 10.88 -5.50 4.11
C GLY A 87 11.94 -4.63 4.81
N MET A 88 11.51 -3.74 5.72
CA MET A 88 12.42 -2.90 6.51
C MET A 88 13.34 -3.72 7.40
N ALA A 89 12.84 -4.80 8.03
CA ALA A 89 13.66 -5.67 8.87
C ALA A 89 14.79 -6.35 8.07
N GLY A 90 14.52 -6.79 6.83
CA GLY A 90 15.55 -7.34 5.94
C GLY A 90 16.59 -6.30 5.54
N MET A 91 16.17 -5.06 5.21
CA MET A 91 17.10 -3.95 4.95
C MET A 91 17.95 -3.60 6.18
N GLU A 92 17.35 -3.57 7.37
CA GLU A 92 18.07 -3.27 8.60
C GLU A 92 19.09 -4.36 8.94
N ALA A 93 18.75 -5.63 8.73
CA ALA A 93 19.68 -6.74 8.89
C ALA A 93 20.87 -6.62 7.93
N HIS A 94 20.61 -6.28 6.66
CA HIS A 94 21.66 -6.03 5.68
C HIS A 94 22.55 -4.83 6.07
N ALA A 95 21.94 -3.72 6.49
CA ALA A 95 22.66 -2.52 6.91
C ALA A 95 23.59 -2.81 8.10
N LYS A 96 23.10 -3.52 9.12
CA LYS A 96 23.91 -3.93 10.28
C LYS A 96 25.06 -4.84 9.88
N LYS A 97 24.80 -5.82 9.02
CA LYS A 97 25.83 -6.77 8.53
C LYS A 97 26.93 -6.07 7.73
N SER A 98 26.57 -5.04 6.97
CA SER A 98 27.50 -4.27 6.13
C SER A 98 28.13 -3.07 6.84
N GLY A 99 27.69 -2.73 8.06
CA GLY A 99 28.14 -1.53 8.78
C GLY A 99 27.63 -0.22 8.17
N ASP A 100 26.53 -0.26 7.41
CA ASP A 100 25.96 0.91 6.74
C ASP A 100 25.06 1.71 7.70
N HIS A 101 25.69 2.58 8.49
CA HIS A 101 25.00 3.46 9.42
C HIS A 101 24.05 4.47 8.74
N LYS A 102 24.25 4.81 7.46
CA LYS A 102 23.35 5.72 6.73
C LYS A 102 22.06 4.99 6.36
N MET A 103 22.16 3.74 5.95
CA MET A 103 20.99 2.89 5.71
C MET A 103 20.23 2.65 7.03
N GLU A 104 20.91 2.36 8.14
CA GLU A 104 20.26 2.24 9.45
C GLU A 104 19.52 3.53 9.87
N ALA A 105 20.13 4.69 9.66
CA ALA A 105 19.49 5.97 9.96
C ALA A 105 18.24 6.19 9.09
N SER A 106 18.32 5.80 7.81
CA SER A 106 17.18 5.85 6.87
C SER A 106 16.06 4.89 7.30
N MET A 107 16.38 3.68 7.77
CA MET A 107 15.39 2.75 8.34
C MET A 107 14.67 3.33 9.55
N LYS A 108 15.41 3.97 10.46
CA LYS A 108 14.82 4.65 11.62
C LYS A 108 13.92 5.80 11.21
N GLN A 109 14.29 6.54 10.16
CA GLN A 109 13.44 7.61 9.62
C GLN A 109 12.17 7.04 8.97
N MET A 110 12.31 5.99 8.16
CA MET A 110 11.19 5.26 7.54
C MET A 110 10.16 4.82 8.59
N ASN A 111 10.63 4.30 9.73
CA ASN A 111 9.75 3.86 10.83
C ASN A 111 8.98 5.05 11.45
N LYS A 112 9.62 6.21 11.62
CA LYS A 112 8.94 7.43 12.12
C LYS A 112 7.87 7.91 11.14
N ASP A 113 8.15 7.84 9.85
CA ASP A 113 7.22 8.23 8.80
C ASP A 113 6.03 7.25 8.72
N MET A 114 6.29 5.94 8.87
CA MET A 114 5.26 4.91 9.01
C MET A 114 4.36 5.17 10.24
N MET A 115 4.95 5.49 11.40
CA MET A 115 4.21 5.85 12.61
C MET A 115 3.34 7.10 12.42
N THR A 116 3.76 8.06 11.60
CA THR A 116 2.95 9.24 11.25
C THR A 116 1.71 8.81 10.46
N THR A 117 1.89 7.89 9.51
CA THR A 117 0.80 7.28 8.74
C THR A 117 -0.18 6.53 9.65
N MET A 118 0.32 5.68 10.56
CA MET A 118 -0.50 4.95 11.54
C MET A 118 -1.28 5.89 12.47
N LYS A 119 -0.67 7.00 12.90
CA LYS A 119 -1.38 8.04 13.66
C LYS A 119 -2.51 8.66 12.83
N GLY A 120 -2.28 8.90 11.55
CA GLY A 120 -3.31 9.34 10.60
C GLY A 120 -4.48 8.37 10.53
N MET A 121 -4.22 7.07 10.41
CA MET A 121 -5.26 6.03 10.45
C MET A 121 -6.06 6.05 11.76
N GLY A 122 -5.39 6.25 12.90
CA GLY A 122 -6.06 6.42 14.19
C GLY A 122 -6.94 7.68 14.26
N MET A 123 -6.50 8.76 13.60
CA MET A 123 -7.24 10.03 13.52
C MET A 123 -8.45 9.96 12.59
N MET A 124 -8.47 9.06 11.59
CA MET A 124 -9.59 8.91 10.63
C MET A 124 -10.96 8.73 11.29
N LYS A 125 -11.02 8.13 12.49
CA LYS A 125 -12.27 7.93 13.23
C LYS A 125 -12.82 9.20 13.89
N LYS A 126 -11.96 10.17 14.16
CA LYS A 126 -12.30 11.42 14.88
C LYS A 126 -12.41 12.59 13.93
N ASP A 127 -11.49 12.65 12.97
CA ASP A 127 -11.34 13.72 12.00
C ASP A 127 -10.71 13.12 10.74
N ALA A 128 -11.57 12.87 9.74
CA ALA A 128 -11.16 12.20 8.51
C ALA A 128 -10.19 13.06 7.69
N ASP A 129 -10.39 14.38 7.63
CA ASP A 129 -9.53 15.26 6.84
C ASP A 129 -8.13 15.35 7.45
N LYS A 130 -8.05 15.51 8.77
CA LYS A 130 -6.76 15.48 9.49
C LYS A 130 -6.10 14.10 9.41
N GLY A 131 -6.86 13.03 9.54
CA GLY A 131 -6.38 11.66 9.39
C GLY A 131 -5.76 11.43 8.01
N MET A 132 -6.49 11.81 6.95
CA MET A 132 -6.02 11.75 5.56
C MET A 132 -4.77 12.60 5.33
N SER A 133 -4.72 13.82 5.86
CA SER A 133 -3.55 14.69 5.73
C SER A 133 -2.30 14.05 6.36
N MET A 134 -2.43 13.48 7.55
CA MET A 134 -1.31 12.81 8.23
C MET A 134 -0.87 11.53 7.52
N MET A 135 -1.81 10.77 6.96
CA MET A 135 -1.48 9.59 6.16
C MET A 135 -0.69 9.96 4.90
N ASN A 136 -1.16 10.96 4.13
CA ASN A 136 -0.43 11.43 2.95
C ASN A 136 0.95 11.98 3.32
N GLU A 137 1.06 12.78 4.40
CA GLU A 137 2.34 13.29 4.87
C GLU A 137 3.33 12.16 5.22
N GLY A 138 2.85 11.13 5.92
CA GLY A 138 3.66 9.97 6.27
C GLY A 138 4.10 9.18 5.03
N LEU A 139 3.20 8.93 4.08
CA LEU A 139 3.49 8.23 2.81
C LEU A 139 4.50 9.02 1.95
N ASP A 140 4.35 10.33 1.83
CA ASP A 140 5.27 11.18 1.06
C ASP A 140 6.67 11.20 1.67
N LYS A 141 6.79 11.22 3.00
CA LYS A 141 8.08 11.12 3.68
C LYS A 141 8.70 9.74 3.54
N MET A 142 7.90 8.68 3.63
CA MET A 142 8.35 7.32 3.35
C MET A 142 8.88 7.19 1.91
N GLU A 143 8.20 7.74 0.91
CA GLU A 143 8.68 7.74 -0.47
C GLU A 143 10.03 8.45 -0.60
N LYS A 144 10.18 9.63 0.01
CA LYS A 144 11.45 10.37 0.02
C LYS A 144 12.57 9.58 0.65
N THR A 145 12.33 8.98 1.82
CA THR A 145 13.30 8.13 2.51
C THR A 145 13.67 6.92 1.65
N MET A 146 12.71 6.29 0.98
CA MET A 146 12.95 5.17 0.06
C MET A 146 13.80 5.58 -1.15
N MET A 147 13.54 6.75 -1.75
CA MET A 147 14.37 7.27 -2.85
C MET A 147 15.81 7.52 -2.40
N GLN A 148 16.02 8.04 -1.19
CA GLN A 148 17.35 8.19 -0.61
C GLN A 148 18.05 6.85 -0.44
N MET A 149 17.34 5.85 0.10
CA MET A 149 17.87 4.50 0.26
C MET A 149 18.26 3.84 -1.05
N LYS A 150 17.45 4.00 -2.10
CA LYS A 150 17.78 3.50 -3.44
C LYS A 150 19.08 4.09 -4.00
N GLY A 151 19.37 5.35 -3.71
CA GLY A 151 20.62 5.99 -4.11
C GLY A 151 21.84 5.54 -3.30
N MET A 152 21.65 4.78 -2.21
CA MET A 152 22.72 4.24 -1.38
C MET A 152 23.04 2.77 -1.70
N MET A 153 22.18 2.08 -2.46
CA MET A 153 22.42 0.72 -2.96
C MET A 153 23.21 0.75 -4.26
#